data_AF-A0A8T3WNI9-F1
#
_entry.id   AF-A0A8T3WNI9-F1
#
_cell.length_a   1.000
_cell.length_b   1.000
_cell.length_c   1.000
_cell.angle_alpha   90.00
_cell.angle_beta   90.00
_cell.angle_gamma   90.00
#
_symmetry.space_group_name_H-M   'P 1'
#
loop_
_entity.id
_entity.type
_entity.pdbx_description
1 polymer ?
#
loop_
_entity_poly.entity_id
_entity_poly.type
_entity_poly.pdbx_seq_one_letter_code
_entity_poly.pdbx_strand_id
1 'polypeptide(L)'
;MRLELQKWYTRTIGIFFVLVVITLINDYLKFGHRPETWHKVFHVLLGVIILYYGWSNKNFWKPFCLANGAFFTYIAIFGFVFPDFGGLDAFNRLDTLLHGIVGLSGLSIGLIYKN
;
A
#
# COMPACT_ATOMS: atom_id res chain seq x y z
N MET A 1 22.34 -6.17 6.57
CA MET A 1 21.71 -4.84 6.68
C MET A 1 20.69 -4.55 5.58
N ARG A 2 20.96 -4.80 4.29
CA ARG A 2 20.03 -4.42 3.18
C ARG A 2 18.85 -5.37 2.93
N LEU A 3 19.03 -6.69 3.08
CA LEU A 3 17.94 -7.67 3.09
C LEU A 3 16.95 -7.41 4.25
N GLU A 4 17.52 -7.01 5.39
CA GLU A 4 16.75 -6.63 6.57
C GLU A 4 15.84 -5.43 6.30
N LEU A 5 16.28 -4.47 5.47
CA LEU A 5 15.46 -3.32 5.09
C LEU A 5 14.23 -3.73 4.29
N GLN A 6 14.37 -4.64 3.31
CA GLN A 6 13.25 -5.15 2.52
C GLN A 6 12.26 -5.95 3.38
N LYS A 7 12.78 -6.75 4.32
CA LYS A 7 11.97 -7.46 5.32
C LYS A 7 11.16 -6.48 6.17
N TRP A 8 11.82 -5.49 6.76
CA TRP A 8 11.15 -4.52 7.63
C TRP A 8 10.16 -3.68 6.87
N TYR A 9 10.49 -3.18 5.67
CA TYR A 9 9.54 -2.51 4.80
C TYR A 9 8.29 -3.35 4.55
N THR A 10 8.48 -4.61 4.12
CA THR A 10 7.37 -5.52 3.82
C THR A 10 6.46 -5.71 5.03
N ARG A 11 7.04 -5.98 6.21
CA ARG A 11 6.28 -6.16 7.46
C ARG A 11 5.55 -4.87 7.87
N THR A 12 6.23 -3.73 7.80
CA THR A 12 5.65 -2.43 8.12
C THR A 12 4.45 -2.14 7.23
N ILE A 13 4.58 -2.26 5.91
CA ILE A 13 3.46 -2.07 4.97
C ILE A 13 2.31 -3.03 5.27
N GLY A 14 2.61 -4.31 5.51
CA GLY A 14 1.60 -5.30 5.88
C GLY A 14 0.79 -4.89 7.12
N ILE A 15 1.46 -4.43 8.18
CA ILE A 15 0.80 -3.95 9.40
C ILE A 15 -0.07 -2.73 9.12
N PHE A 16 0.47 -1.70 8.45
CA PHE A 16 -0.27 -0.47 8.15
C PHE A 16 -1.52 -0.74 7.30
N PHE A 17 -1.41 -1.61 6.30
CA PHE A 17 -2.52 -2.00 5.45
C PHE A 17 -3.61 -2.76 6.21
N VAL A 18 -3.26 -3.63 7.16
CA VAL A 18 -4.27 -4.27 8.02
C VAL A 18 -4.92 -3.26 8.97
N LEU A 19 -4.18 -2.28 9.49
CA LEU A 19 -4.73 -1.26 10.38
C LEU A 19 -5.78 -0.37 9.71
N VAL A 20 -5.82 -0.30 8.37
CA VAL A 20 -6.92 0.32 7.61
C VAL A 20 -8.28 -0.31 7.95
N VAL A 21 -8.34 -1.53 8.49
CA VAL A 21 -9.59 -2.14 8.96
C VAL A 21 -10.34 -1.28 9.97
N ILE A 22 -9.63 -0.50 10.79
CA ILE A 22 -10.23 0.40 11.78
C ILE A 22 -11.01 1.50 11.07
N THR A 23 -10.43 2.12 10.04
CA THR A 23 -11.10 3.17 9.28
C THR A 23 -12.17 2.60 8.35
N LEU A 24 -12.00 1.37 7.85
CA LEU A 24 -13.03 0.65 7.10
C LEU A 24 -14.31 0.44 7.94
N ILE A 25 -14.17 -0.10 9.16
CA ILE A 25 -15.31 -0.34 10.05
C ILE A 25 -16.00 0.98 10.40
N ASN A 26 -15.24 1.99 10.81
CA ASN A 26 -15.79 3.29 11.18
C ASN A 26 -16.57 3.95 10.04
N ASP A 27 -16.04 3.90 8.82
CA ASP A 27 -16.71 4.48 7.67
C ASP A 27 -17.94 3.67 7.27
N TYR A 28 -17.83 2.35 7.23
CA TYR A 28 -18.97 1.49 6.90
C TYR A 28 -20.15 1.72 7.86
N LEU A 29 -19.87 1.85 9.17
CA LEU A 29 -20.90 2.14 10.17
C LEU A 29 -21.55 3.53 9.99
N LYS A 30 -20.80 4.54 9.57
CA LYS A 30 -21.30 5.92 9.38
C LYS A 30 -22.01 6.14 8.06
N PHE A 31 -21.50 5.49 7.01
CA PHE A 31 -21.73 5.90 5.63
C PHE A 31 -22.27 4.78 4.74
N GLY A 32 -22.30 3.55 5.25
CA GLY A 32 -22.69 2.36 4.51
C GLY A 32 -21.66 1.96 3.45
N HIS A 33 -22.08 1.08 2.54
CA HIS A 33 -21.25 0.63 1.44
C HIS A 33 -21.04 1.74 0.40
N ARG A 34 -19.78 2.01 0.05
CA ARG A 34 -19.38 2.98 -0.98
C ARG A 34 -18.17 2.46 -1.77
N PRO A 35 -17.85 3.07 -2.91
CA PRO A 35 -16.60 2.77 -3.62
C PRO A 35 -15.35 2.83 -2.72
N GLU A 36 -15.32 3.78 -1.77
CA GLU A 36 -14.25 3.89 -0.77
C GLU A 36 -14.12 2.65 0.15
N THR A 37 -15.24 1.96 0.42
CA THR A 37 -15.22 0.70 1.18
C THR A 37 -14.37 -0.35 0.45
N TRP A 38 -14.49 -0.45 -0.88
CA TRP A 38 -13.70 -1.39 -1.68
C TRP A 38 -12.21 -1.05 -1.69
N HIS A 39 -11.88 0.24 -1.77
CA HIS A 39 -10.50 0.71 -1.65
C HIS A 39 -9.86 0.29 -0.33
N LYS A 40 -10.55 0.48 0.80
CA LYS A 40 -10.06 0.07 2.12
C LYS A 40 -9.99 -1.46 2.28
N VAL A 41 -10.96 -2.19 1.73
CA VAL A 41 -10.93 -3.66 1.69
C VAL A 41 -9.72 -4.15 0.90
N PHE A 42 -9.39 -3.53 -0.23
CA PHE A 42 -8.19 -3.85 -1.01
C PHE A 42 -6.92 -3.73 -0.16
N HIS A 43 -6.75 -2.62 0.57
CA HIS A 43 -5.62 -2.46 1.49
C HIS A 43 -5.58 -3.55 2.55
N VAL A 44 -6.69 -3.80 3.25
CA VAL A 44 -6.74 -4.82 4.31
C VAL A 44 -6.38 -6.20 3.77
N LEU A 45 -6.96 -6.62 2.64
CA LEU A 45 -6.66 -7.92 2.03
C LEU A 45 -5.19 -8.03 1.61
N LEU A 46 -4.64 -6.99 1.00
CA LEU A 46 -3.22 -6.94 0.64
C LEU A 46 -2.33 -7.04 1.89
N GLY A 47 -2.69 -6.33 2.96
CA GLY A 47 -2.03 -6.41 4.27
C GLY A 47 -2.03 -7.82 4.83
N VAL A 48 -3.17 -8.51 4.82
CA VAL A 48 -3.29 -9.91 5.26
C VAL A 48 -2.40 -10.84 4.44
N ILE A 49 -2.37 -10.70 3.11
CA ILE A 49 -1.50 -11.48 2.22
C ILE A 49 -0.02 -11.26 2.59
N ILE A 50 0.37 -10.02 2.83
CA ILE A 50 1.75 -9.67 3.22
C ILE A 50 2.11 -10.28 4.58
N LEU A 51 1.22 -10.21 5.57
CA LEU A 51 1.47 -10.81 6.89
C LEU A 51 1.51 -12.34 6.82
N TYR A 52 0.70 -12.96 5.97
CA TYR A 52 0.69 -14.41 5.84
C TYR A 52 1.91 -14.95 5.08
N TYR A 53 2.18 -14.42 3.89
CA TYR A 53 3.25 -14.92 3.02
C TYR A 53 4.57 -14.20 3.23
N GLY A 54 4.54 -12.89 3.44
CA GLY A 54 5.72 -12.04 3.50
C GLY A 54 6.41 -11.99 4.87
N TRP A 55 5.82 -12.51 5.95
CA TRP A 55 6.40 -12.32 7.29
C TRP A 55 7.79 -12.94 7.45
N SER A 56 7.98 -14.15 6.94
CA SER A 56 9.23 -14.92 7.07
C SER A 56 9.82 -15.37 5.72
N ASN A 57 9.23 -14.97 4.59
CA ASN A 57 9.64 -15.42 3.26
C ASN A 57 10.57 -14.42 2.56
N LYS A 58 11.87 -14.72 2.54
CA LYS A 58 12.89 -13.89 1.86
C LYS A 58 12.66 -13.73 0.36
N ASN A 59 12.08 -14.72 -0.31
CA ASN A 59 11.81 -14.68 -1.74
C ASN A 59 10.61 -13.77 -2.06
N PHE A 60 9.83 -13.38 -1.06
CA PHE A 60 8.70 -12.47 -1.20
C PHE A 60 9.12 -11.00 -1.12
N TRP A 61 10.09 -10.66 -0.26
CA TRP A 61 10.36 -9.26 0.12
C TRP A 61 10.78 -8.37 -1.05
N LYS A 62 11.77 -8.78 -1.85
CA LYS A 62 12.23 -7.96 -2.99
C LYS A 62 11.15 -7.80 -4.07
N PRO A 63 10.52 -8.89 -4.57
CA PRO A 63 9.41 -8.77 -5.52
C PRO A 63 8.28 -7.89 -4.98
N PHE A 64 7.92 -8.05 -3.71
CA PHE A 64 6.90 -7.22 -3.07
C PHE A 64 7.28 -5.73 -3.06
N CYS A 65 8.50 -5.38 -2.62
CA CYS A 65 8.95 -3.98 -2.60
C CYS A 65 8.83 -3.33 -3.99
N LEU A 66 9.26 -4.04 -5.04
CA LEU A 66 9.20 -3.56 -6.42
C LEU A 66 7.77 -3.45 -6.95
N ALA A 67 6.95 -4.50 -6.76
CA ALA A 67 5.57 -4.51 -7.24
C ALA A 67 4.71 -3.48 -6.50
N ASN A 68 4.80 -3.44 -5.17
CA ASN A 68 4.12 -2.46 -4.33
C ASN A 68 4.57 -1.04 -4.68
N GLY A 69 5.88 -0.86 -4.83
CA GLY A 69 6.48 0.41 -5.23
C GLY A 69 5.92 0.90 -6.58
N ALA A 70 6.00 0.07 -7.62
CA ALA A 70 5.52 0.40 -8.95
C ALA A 70 4.01 0.69 -8.97
N PHE A 71 3.21 -0.14 -8.30
CA PHE A 71 1.76 0.04 -8.22
C PHE A 71 1.40 1.37 -7.56
N PHE A 72 1.91 1.65 -6.35
CA PHE A 72 1.55 2.87 -5.64
C PHE A 72 2.16 4.14 -6.25
N THR A 73 3.32 4.04 -6.91
CA THR A 73 3.82 5.15 -7.74
C THR A 73 2.90 5.43 -8.92
N TYR A 74 2.40 4.40 -9.61
CA TYR A 74 1.41 4.59 -10.69
C TYR A 74 0.12 5.23 -10.16
N ILE A 75 -0.43 4.73 -9.05
CA ILE A 75 -1.63 5.30 -8.43
C ILE A 75 -1.40 6.77 -8.02
N ALA A 76 -0.24 7.10 -7.46
CA ALA A 76 0.09 8.48 -7.09
C ALA A 76 0.23 9.40 -8.31
N ILE A 77 0.89 8.95 -9.39
CA ILE A 77 0.97 9.71 -10.63
C ILE A 77 -0.42 9.92 -11.22
N PHE A 78 -1.25 8.88 -11.22
CA PHE A 78 -2.63 8.97 -11.69
C PHE A 78 -3.44 9.97 -10.85
N GLY A 79 -3.41 9.88 -9.52
CA GLY A 79 -4.09 10.82 -8.63
C GLY A 79 -3.59 12.26 -8.74
N PHE A 80 -2.31 12.45 -9.06
CA PHE A 80 -1.75 13.77 -9.33
C PHE A 80 -2.30 14.38 -10.64
N VAL A 81 -2.46 13.57 -11.69
CA VAL A 81 -3.01 14.01 -12.99
C VAL A 81 -4.53 14.14 -12.94
N PHE A 82 -5.21 13.28 -12.20
CA PHE A 82 -6.67 13.20 -12.06
C PHE A 82 -7.07 13.27 -10.58
N PRO A 83 -6.99 14.45 -9.96
CA PRO A 83 -7.35 14.62 -8.55
C PRO A 83 -8.84 14.31 -8.33
N ASP A 84 -9.15 13.65 -7.22
CA ASP A 84 -10.50 13.27 -6.80
C ASP A 84 -11.26 12.44 -7.85
N PHE A 85 -10.53 11.64 -8.65
CA PHE A 85 -11.11 10.83 -9.71
C PHE A 85 -12.22 9.90 -9.17
N GLY A 86 -13.44 10.08 -9.71
CA GLY A 86 -14.61 9.30 -9.30
C GLY A 86 -15.09 9.57 -7.88
N GLY A 87 -14.63 10.64 -7.21
CA GLY A 87 -14.95 10.94 -5.82
C GLY A 87 -14.38 9.94 -4.81
N LEU A 88 -13.33 9.21 -5.20
CA LEU A 88 -12.63 8.25 -4.35
C LEU A 88 -11.55 8.95 -3.53
N ASP A 89 -11.48 8.65 -2.22
CA ASP A 89 -10.45 9.25 -1.36
C ASP A 89 -9.06 8.82 -1.80
N ALA A 90 -8.92 7.62 -2.40
CA ALA A 90 -7.68 7.12 -2.99
C ALA A 90 -6.94 8.11 -3.91
N PHE A 91 -7.66 9.07 -4.51
CA PHE A 91 -7.13 10.09 -5.41
C PHE A 91 -7.25 11.52 -4.87
N ASN A 92 -7.66 11.67 -3.60
CA ASN A 92 -7.56 12.96 -2.94
C ASN A 92 -6.08 13.32 -2.70
N ARG A 93 -5.82 14.58 -2.35
CA ARG A 93 -4.44 15.09 -2.22
C ARG A 93 -3.63 14.34 -1.16
N LEU A 94 -4.25 13.96 -0.04
CA LEU A 94 -3.56 13.30 1.06
C LEU A 94 -3.17 11.88 0.67
N ASP A 95 -4.13 11.09 0.16
CA ASP A 95 -3.91 9.70 -0.22
C ASP A 95 -2.97 9.61 -1.41
N THR A 96 -3.06 10.53 -2.38
CA THR A 96 -2.08 10.65 -3.48
C THR A 96 -0.66 10.83 -2.96
N LEU A 97 -0.46 11.67 -1.93
CA LEU A 97 0.86 11.85 -1.30
C LEU A 97 1.31 10.59 -0.54
N LEU A 98 0.41 9.96 0.21
CA LEU A 98 0.71 8.72 0.94
C LEU A 98 1.08 7.58 -0.02
N HIS A 99 0.33 7.41 -1.11
CA HIS A 99 0.64 6.50 -2.21
C HIS A 99 2.00 6.83 -2.83
N GLY A 100 2.31 8.11 -3.02
CA GLY A 100 3.62 8.54 -3.51
C GLY A 100 4.76 8.12 -2.58
N ILE A 101 4.61 8.32 -1.28
CA ILE A 101 5.59 7.92 -0.26
C ILE A 101 5.76 6.39 -0.26
N VAL A 102 4.66 5.63 -0.23
CA VAL A 102 4.68 4.16 -0.25
C VAL A 102 5.31 3.63 -1.54
N GLY A 103 4.97 4.23 -2.67
CA GLY A 103 5.47 3.87 -4.00
C GLY A 103 6.97 4.10 -4.14
N LEU A 104 7.42 5.33 -3.90
CA LEU A 104 8.83 5.70 -4.04
C LEU A 104 9.72 4.98 -3.02
N SER A 105 9.24 4.79 -1.79
CA SER A 105 9.98 4.01 -0.79
C SER A 105 10.09 2.53 -1.17
N GLY A 106 9.02 1.94 -1.72
CA GLY A 106 9.02 0.56 -2.20
C GLY A 106 9.99 0.35 -3.36
N LEU A 107 9.95 1.22 -4.38
CA LEU A 107 10.88 1.19 -5.51
C LEU A 107 12.32 1.36 -5.04
N SER A 108 12.59 2.37 -4.21
CA SER A 108 13.94 2.63 -3.70
C SER A 108 14.49 1.41 -2.93
N ILE A 109 13.71 0.86 -1.99
CA ILE A 109 14.13 -0.29 -1.18
C ILE A 109 14.26 -1.57 -2.02
N GLY A 110 13.40 -1.76 -3.03
CA GLY A 110 13.46 -2.88 -3.95
C GLY A 110 14.69 -2.83 -4.88
N LEU A 111 15.05 -1.64 -5.37
CA LEU A 111 16.15 -1.41 -6.32
C LEU A 111 17.54 -1.33 -5.68
N ILE A 112 17.63 -1.08 -4.37
CA ILE A 112 18.91 -1.05 -3.63
C ILE A 112 19.64 -2.43 -3.63
N TYR A 113 19.06 -3.47 -4.27
CA TYR A 113 19.66 -4.79 -4.47
C TYR A 113 19.89 -5.12 -5.96
N LYS A 114 21.17 -5.15 -6.37
CA LYS A 114 21.64 -5.92 -7.52
C LYS A 114 22.07 -7.30 -7.01
N ASN A 115 21.61 -8.36 -7.69
CA ASN A 115 21.93 -9.75 -7.35
C ASN A 115 23.43 -9.98 -7.15
#